data_AF-A0A914ZKW0-F1
#
_entry.id   AF-A0A914ZKW0-F1
#
_cell.length_a   1.000
_cell.length_b   1.000
_cell.length_c   1.000
_cell.angle_alpha   90.00
_cell.angle_beta   90.00
_cell.angle_gamma   90.00
#
_symmetry.space_group_name_H-M   'P 1'
#
loop_
_entity.id
_entity.type
_entity.pdbx_description
1 polymer ?
#
loop_
_entity_poly.entity_id
_entity_poly.type
_entity_poly.pdbx_seq_one_letter_code
_entity_poly.pdbx_strand_id
1 'polypeptide(L)'
;HLQMNDSREDERYKNDYVRVELLRSRIDFPIATNLSAKNKIMKAPMTEMLATFSWNDPSKNGLPNDQLLTLYKRWNDGGTAIIVTGCVAVTHNDLEGIGNAIVAKEVENGERREQFENLAATAIDGTLIIAQIIHPGRRAVTICDDHKPFDMNFVSIASLKDLVQRHVYAAEFLKTFSRCRD
;
A
#
# COMPACT_ATOMS: atom_id res chain seq x y z
N HIS A 1 14.81 48.89 -25.21
CA HIS A 1 14.09 48.58 -23.96
C HIS A 1 13.19 47.39 -24.24
N LEU A 2 13.32 46.18 -23.67
CA LEU A 2 14.12 45.62 -22.59
C LEU A 2 14.47 44.18 -23.01
N GLN A 3 15.74 43.78 -22.94
CA GLN A 3 16.10 42.36 -22.92
C GLN A 3 15.85 41.86 -21.50
N MET A 4 14.90 40.94 -21.33
CA MET A 4 14.77 40.17 -20.09
C MET A 4 15.66 38.94 -20.20
N ASN A 5 16.82 38.99 -19.55
CA ASN A 5 17.60 37.80 -19.22
C ASN A 5 16.81 37.00 -18.16
N ASP A 6 16.16 35.91 -18.57
CA ASP A 6 15.70 34.87 -17.63
C ASP A 6 16.83 33.85 -17.49
N SER A 7 17.88 34.21 -16.76
CA SER A 7 18.99 33.33 -16.40
C SER A 7 18.80 32.78 -15.00
N ARG A 8 17.63 32.20 -14.72
CA ARG A 8 17.50 31.24 -13.62
C ARG A 8 18.07 29.93 -14.12
N GLU A 9 19.40 29.79 -14.04
CA GLU A 9 20.00 28.46 -14.05
C GLU A 9 19.26 27.65 -12.99
N ASP A 10 18.63 26.54 -13.41
CA ASP A 10 18.01 25.58 -12.50
C ASP A 10 19.09 25.15 -11.49
N GLU A 11 19.12 25.77 -10.31
CA GLU A 11 19.96 25.36 -9.17
C GLU A 11 19.44 24.02 -8.65
N ARG A 12 19.60 22.97 -9.45
CA ARG A 12 19.37 21.59 -9.02
C ARG A 12 20.36 21.30 -7.91
N TYR A 13 19.87 20.61 -6.89
CA TYR A 13 20.71 20.14 -5.81
C TYR A 13 21.91 19.38 -6.39
N LYS A 14 23.12 19.80 -6.02
CA LYS A 14 24.36 19.21 -6.52
C LYS A 14 24.36 17.72 -6.20
N ASN A 15 24.56 16.88 -7.22
CA ASN A 15 24.72 15.45 -7.04
C ASN A 15 26.12 15.05 -7.52
N ASP A 16 26.74 14.14 -6.78
CA ASP A 16 27.97 13.48 -7.21
C ASP A 16 27.62 12.16 -7.91
N TYR A 17 28.45 11.74 -8.85
CA TYR A 17 28.29 10.44 -9.48
C TYR A 17 28.54 9.33 -8.46
N VAL A 18 27.50 8.54 -8.16
CA VAL A 18 27.59 7.36 -7.30
C VAL A 18 27.49 6.11 -8.17
N ARG A 19 28.38 5.16 -7.94
CA ARG A 19 28.34 3.82 -8.54
C ARG A 19 27.06 3.09 -8.14
N VAL A 20 26.23 2.74 -9.12
CA VAL A 20 24.88 2.17 -8.91
C VAL A 20 24.84 0.64 -9.04
N GLU A 21 25.97 -0.02 -9.27
CA GLU A 21 26.04 -1.47 -9.49
C GLU A 21 25.46 -2.23 -8.30
N LEU A 22 25.76 -1.78 -7.08
CA LEU A 22 25.20 -2.37 -5.87
C LEU A 22 23.67 -2.21 -5.83
N LEU A 23 23.14 -1.05 -6.22
CA LEU A 23 21.69 -0.82 -6.24
C LEU A 23 20.99 -1.66 -7.32
N ARG A 24 21.66 -1.98 -8.42
CA ARG A 24 21.13 -2.81 -9.50
C ARG A 24 21.18 -4.31 -9.20
N SER A 25 22.00 -4.73 -8.24
CA SER A 25 22.11 -6.15 -7.90
C SER A 25 20.83 -6.71 -7.25
N ARG A 26 20.52 -7.96 -7.59
CA ARG A 26 19.37 -8.73 -7.08
C ARG A 26 19.44 -8.87 -5.55
N ILE A 27 18.27 -8.95 -4.92
CA ILE A 27 18.12 -9.36 -3.51
C ILE A 27 17.37 -10.69 -3.49
N ASP A 28 17.96 -11.71 -2.88
CA ASP A 28 17.29 -12.98 -2.60
C ASP A 28 16.76 -12.98 -1.16
N PHE A 29 15.55 -13.49 -0.95
CA PHE A 29 14.95 -13.61 0.38
C PHE A 29 15.03 -15.06 0.86
N PRO A 30 16.08 -15.46 1.59
CA PRO A 30 16.37 -16.89 1.84
C PRO A 30 15.32 -17.60 2.70
N ILE A 31 14.57 -16.85 3.51
CA ILE A 31 13.51 -17.38 4.39
C ILE A 31 12.17 -17.47 3.63
N ALA A 32 11.91 -16.53 2.72
CA ALA A 32 10.70 -16.52 1.91
C ALA A 32 10.94 -17.36 0.65
N THR A 33 10.48 -18.62 0.66
CA THR A 33 10.78 -19.60 -0.38
C THR A 33 10.55 -19.03 -1.79
N ASN A 34 11.59 -19.06 -2.62
CA ASN A 34 11.59 -18.65 -4.03
C ASN A 34 11.24 -17.17 -4.31
N LEU A 35 11.45 -16.27 -3.35
CA LEU A 35 11.23 -14.84 -3.56
C LEU A 35 12.54 -14.09 -3.81
N SER A 36 12.55 -13.22 -4.83
CA SER A 36 13.68 -12.33 -5.11
C SER A 36 13.22 -11.02 -5.70
N ALA A 37 13.94 -9.94 -5.42
CA ALA A 37 13.76 -8.63 -6.02
C ALA A 37 14.86 -8.34 -7.04
N LYS A 38 14.49 -7.82 -8.22
CA LYS A 38 15.42 -7.58 -9.34
C LYS A 38 16.52 -6.55 -9.08
N ASN A 39 16.35 -5.68 -8.10
CA ASN A 39 17.31 -4.67 -7.67
C ASN A 39 17.04 -4.25 -6.20
N LYS A 40 17.81 -3.31 -5.66
CA LYS A 40 17.69 -2.82 -4.27
C LYS A 40 16.87 -1.54 -4.10
N ILE A 41 16.14 -1.12 -5.14
CA ILE A 41 15.33 0.09 -5.12
C ILE A 41 13.93 -0.29 -4.66
N MET A 42 13.49 0.40 -3.61
CA MET A 42 12.24 0.12 -2.94
C MET A 42 11.42 1.40 -2.80
N LYS A 43 10.11 1.32 -3.08
CA LYS A 43 9.14 2.31 -2.61
C LYS A 43 8.69 1.93 -1.21
N ALA A 44 8.96 2.82 -0.25
CA ALA A 44 8.56 2.69 1.14
C ALA A 44 7.03 2.76 1.31
N PRO A 45 6.46 2.25 2.42
CA PRO A 45 5.04 2.45 2.73
C PRO A 45 4.69 3.94 2.79
N MET A 46 3.50 4.30 2.30
CA MET A 46 2.98 5.67 2.27
C MET A 46 1.51 5.66 2.64
N THR A 47 0.89 6.81 2.92
CA THR A 47 -0.57 6.90 2.96
C THR A 47 -1.04 7.59 1.70
N GLU A 48 -1.49 6.82 0.71
CA GLU A 48 -1.83 7.38 -0.61
C GLU A 48 -3.20 8.07 -0.60
N MET A 49 -4.15 7.60 0.22
CA MET A 49 -5.53 8.13 0.30
C MET A 49 -6.24 8.23 -1.07
N LEU A 50 -5.94 7.32 -2.00
CA LEU A 50 -6.51 7.29 -3.36
C LEU A 50 -7.55 6.19 -3.59
N ALA A 51 -7.74 5.25 -2.66
CA ALA A 51 -8.80 4.24 -2.76
C ALA A 51 -10.18 4.89 -2.58
N THR A 52 -11.22 4.17 -3.01
CA THR A 52 -12.59 4.67 -2.94
C THR A 52 -13.05 4.95 -1.50
N PHE A 53 -13.99 5.88 -1.34
CA PHE A 53 -14.64 6.14 -0.07
C PHE A 53 -16.07 6.68 -0.26
N SER A 54 -16.97 6.24 0.61
CA SER A 54 -18.40 6.51 0.67
C SER A 54 -18.83 6.55 2.14
N TRP A 55 -19.51 7.63 2.52
CA TRP A 55 -20.10 7.77 3.85
C TRP A 55 -21.33 6.88 4.06
N ASN A 56 -22.01 6.52 2.97
CA ASN A 56 -23.30 5.83 3.02
C ASN A 56 -23.20 4.32 2.79
N ASP A 57 -22.08 3.85 2.24
CA ASP A 57 -21.88 2.45 1.88
C ASP A 57 -20.44 2.00 2.19
N PRO A 58 -20.20 1.44 3.39
CA PRO A 58 -18.89 0.91 3.77
C PRO A 58 -18.37 -0.18 2.84
N SER A 59 -19.25 -0.92 2.14
CA SER A 59 -18.83 -1.97 1.20
C SER A 59 -18.07 -1.42 0.00
N LYS A 60 -18.23 -0.13 -0.29
CA LYS A 60 -17.54 0.62 -1.35
C LYS A 60 -16.27 1.32 -0.88
N ASN A 61 -15.89 1.20 0.39
CA ASN A 61 -14.70 1.87 0.92
C ASN A 61 -13.43 1.04 0.68
N GLY A 62 -12.32 1.72 0.44
CA GLY A 62 -11.00 1.11 0.32
C GLY A 62 -10.84 0.14 -0.85
N LEU A 63 -11.62 0.29 -1.92
CA LEU A 63 -11.38 -0.42 -3.18
C LEU A 63 -10.27 0.31 -3.94
N PRO A 64 -9.24 -0.41 -4.43
CA PRO A 64 -8.36 0.13 -5.46
C PRO A 64 -9.19 0.64 -6.65
N ASN A 65 -8.76 1.76 -7.22
CA ASN A 65 -9.36 2.38 -8.39
C ASN A 65 -8.27 2.75 -9.42
N ASP A 66 -8.67 3.22 -10.59
CA ASP A 66 -7.74 3.53 -11.69
C ASP A 66 -6.61 4.50 -11.31
N GLN A 67 -6.87 5.45 -10.40
CA GLN A 67 -5.84 6.38 -9.93
C GLN A 67 -4.78 5.66 -9.09
N LEU A 68 -5.21 4.80 -8.16
CA LEU A 68 -4.31 3.96 -7.37
C LEU A 68 -3.55 2.97 -8.25
N LEU A 69 -4.23 2.31 -9.20
CA LEU A 69 -3.60 1.39 -10.16
C LEU A 69 -2.52 2.10 -11.00
N THR A 70 -2.83 3.30 -11.50
CA THR A 70 -1.88 4.12 -12.26
C THR A 70 -0.66 4.49 -11.44
N LEU A 71 -0.84 4.84 -10.15
CA LEU A 71 0.27 5.18 -9.26
C LEU A 71 1.22 3.98 -9.06
N TYR A 72 0.68 2.80 -8.76
CA TYR A 72 1.49 1.60 -8.55
C TYR A 72 2.18 1.14 -9.84
N LYS A 73 1.50 1.23 -10.98
CA LYS A 73 2.10 1.00 -12.29
C LYS A 73 3.28 1.96 -12.54
N ARG A 74 3.15 3.25 -12.22
CA ARG A 74 4.24 4.23 -12.39
C ARG A 74 5.45 3.92 -11.52
N TRP A 75 5.26 3.45 -10.29
CA TRP A 75 6.39 3.01 -9.46
C TRP A 75 7.09 1.80 -10.07
N ASN A 76 6.32 0.81 -10.53
CA ASN A 76 6.86 -0.34 -11.26
C ASN A 76 7.64 0.10 -12.51
N ASP A 77 7.04 0.92 -13.38
CA ASP A 77 7.65 1.42 -14.62
C ASP A 77 8.92 2.25 -14.33
N GLY A 78 8.97 2.92 -13.18
CA GLY A 78 10.13 3.63 -12.66
C GLY A 78 11.30 2.73 -12.22
N GLY A 79 11.12 1.41 -12.26
CA GLY A 79 12.18 0.43 -12.02
C GLY A 79 12.34 0.01 -10.56
N THR A 80 11.39 0.34 -9.66
CA THR A 80 11.42 -0.19 -8.29
C THR A 80 11.26 -1.71 -8.32
N ALA A 81 12.08 -2.43 -7.56
CA ALA A 81 11.96 -3.88 -7.43
C ALA A 81 11.00 -4.30 -6.32
N ILE A 82 10.78 -3.45 -5.33
CA ILE A 82 9.89 -3.72 -4.21
C ILE A 82 9.00 -2.50 -3.98
N ILE A 83 7.70 -2.73 -3.91
CA ILE A 83 6.70 -1.73 -3.59
C ILE A 83 6.00 -2.19 -2.32
N VAL A 84 6.18 -1.46 -1.22
CA VAL A 84 5.32 -1.65 -0.06
C VAL A 84 4.09 -0.78 -0.26
N THR A 85 2.91 -1.41 -0.17
CA THR A 85 1.66 -0.67 -0.32
C THR A 85 1.56 0.39 0.76
N GLY A 86 0.66 1.34 0.60
CA GLY A 86 0.16 2.05 1.76
C GLY A 86 -0.69 1.17 2.66
N CYS A 87 -1.17 1.79 3.73
CA CYS A 87 -1.95 1.15 4.76
C CYS A 87 -3.14 0.36 4.17
N VAL A 88 -3.14 -0.95 4.38
CA VAL A 88 -4.30 -1.81 4.13
C VAL A 88 -4.96 -2.09 5.48
N ALA A 89 -6.09 -1.42 5.73
CA ALA A 89 -6.80 -1.56 7.00
C ALA A 89 -7.53 -2.90 7.09
N VAL A 90 -7.48 -3.52 8.27
CA VAL A 90 -8.13 -4.81 8.58
C VAL A 90 -9.57 -4.67 9.09
N THR A 91 -10.09 -3.44 9.12
CA THR A 91 -11.43 -3.06 9.57
C THR A 91 -11.87 -1.82 8.82
N HIS A 92 -13.18 -1.68 8.61
CA HIS A 92 -13.75 -0.46 8.04
C HIS A 92 -14.13 0.59 9.09
N ASN A 93 -14.00 0.27 10.39
CA ASN A 93 -14.40 1.14 11.50
C ASN A 93 -13.25 2.04 11.99
N ASP A 94 -12.02 1.55 11.90
CA ASP A 94 -10.82 2.25 12.34
C ASP A 94 -9.88 2.42 11.14
N LEU A 95 -9.83 3.63 10.60
CA LEU A 95 -9.02 3.95 9.43
C LEU A 95 -7.80 4.79 9.83
N GLU A 96 -6.64 4.51 9.24
CA GLU A 96 -5.47 5.40 9.37
C GLU A 96 -5.66 6.68 8.56
N GLY A 97 -6.32 6.56 7.41
CA GLY A 97 -6.66 7.68 6.53
C GLY A 97 -7.88 7.31 5.67
N ILE A 98 -8.77 8.28 5.46
CA ILE A 98 -9.88 8.15 4.52
C ILE A 98 -9.30 7.95 3.10
N GLY A 99 -9.82 6.96 2.36
CA GLY A 99 -9.29 6.61 1.04
C GLY A 99 -8.07 5.69 1.09
N ASN A 100 -7.74 5.09 2.23
CA ASN A 100 -6.82 3.96 2.27
C ASN A 100 -7.53 2.66 1.90
N ALA A 101 -6.74 1.69 1.43
CA ALA A 101 -7.24 0.39 1.04
C ALA A 101 -7.77 -0.38 2.26
N ILE A 102 -8.83 -1.16 2.08
CA ILE A 102 -9.47 -1.93 3.16
C ILE A 102 -9.64 -3.37 2.70
N VAL A 103 -9.17 -4.29 3.55
CA VAL A 103 -9.44 -5.73 3.46
C VAL A 103 -9.99 -6.18 4.80
N ALA A 104 -11.31 -6.24 4.89
CA ALA A 104 -12.03 -6.68 6.07
C ALA A 104 -13.20 -7.57 5.66
N LYS A 105 -13.44 -8.63 6.44
CA LYS A 105 -14.41 -9.68 6.13
C LYS A 105 -15.83 -9.13 5.97
N GLU A 106 -16.16 -8.07 6.72
CA GLU A 106 -17.49 -7.46 6.75
C GLU A 106 -17.85 -6.69 5.46
N VAL A 107 -16.85 -6.29 4.67
CA VAL A 107 -17.02 -5.49 3.44
C VAL A 107 -16.50 -6.23 2.20
N GLU A 108 -16.28 -7.54 2.34
CA GLU A 108 -15.75 -8.38 1.28
C GLU A 108 -16.79 -8.60 0.16
N ASN A 109 -16.35 -8.50 -1.09
CA ASN A 109 -17.17 -8.81 -2.26
C ASN A 109 -16.30 -9.13 -3.49
N GLY A 110 -16.92 -9.61 -4.57
CA GLY A 110 -16.19 -9.97 -5.79
C GLY A 110 -15.44 -8.81 -6.44
N GLU A 111 -15.99 -7.59 -6.38
CA GLU A 111 -15.34 -6.37 -6.89
C GLU A 111 -14.05 -6.06 -6.11
N ARG A 112 -14.04 -6.24 -4.79
CA ARG A 112 -12.85 -6.06 -3.96
C ARG A 112 -11.75 -7.02 -4.35
N ARG A 113 -12.09 -8.30 -4.51
CA ARG A 113 -11.15 -9.31 -5.02
C ARG A 113 -10.52 -8.86 -6.33
N GLU A 114 -11.36 -8.50 -7.30
CA GLU A 114 -10.93 -8.07 -8.63
C GLU A 114 -10.04 -6.81 -8.59
N GLN A 115 -10.39 -5.80 -7.81
CA GLN A 115 -9.62 -4.57 -7.74
C GLN A 115 -8.24 -4.76 -7.09
N PHE A 116 -8.13 -5.63 -6.07
CA PHE A 116 -6.84 -5.99 -5.51
C PHE A 116 -6.02 -6.89 -6.44
N GLU A 117 -6.65 -7.75 -7.24
CA GLU A 117 -5.99 -8.50 -8.32
C GLU A 117 -5.40 -7.54 -9.36
N ASN A 118 -6.17 -6.53 -9.78
CA ASN A 118 -5.72 -5.51 -10.71
C ASN A 118 -4.53 -4.71 -10.14
N LEU A 119 -4.57 -4.39 -8.84
CA LEU A 119 -3.45 -3.72 -8.16
C LEU A 119 -2.20 -4.60 -8.16
N ALA A 120 -2.33 -5.88 -7.81
CA ALA A 120 -1.22 -6.83 -7.84
C ALA A 120 -0.64 -7.00 -9.25
N ALA A 121 -1.50 -7.01 -10.29
CA ALA A 121 -1.11 -7.13 -11.69
C ALA A 121 -0.32 -5.92 -12.23
N THR A 122 -0.25 -4.80 -11.49
CA THR A 122 0.64 -3.69 -11.85
C THR A 122 2.12 -4.01 -11.65
N ALA A 123 2.45 -5.03 -10.86
CA ALA A 123 3.81 -5.52 -10.72
C ALA A 123 4.17 -6.48 -11.85
N ILE A 124 5.16 -6.08 -12.65
CA ILE A 124 5.69 -6.88 -13.76
C ILE A 124 7.21 -6.99 -13.66
N ASP A 125 7.82 -7.81 -14.52
CA ASP A 125 9.27 -7.96 -14.64
C ASP A 125 9.97 -8.27 -13.30
N GLY A 126 9.36 -9.10 -12.46
CA GLY A 126 9.92 -9.49 -11.16
C GLY A 126 9.86 -8.40 -10.07
N THR A 127 9.00 -7.40 -10.21
CA THR A 127 8.66 -6.47 -9.12
C THR A 127 7.82 -7.20 -8.06
N LEU A 128 8.13 -6.95 -6.78
CA LEU A 128 7.36 -7.47 -5.64
C LEU A 128 6.45 -6.37 -5.09
N ILE A 129 5.17 -6.70 -4.86
CA ILE A 129 4.27 -5.87 -4.05
C ILE A 129 4.08 -6.55 -2.70
N ILE A 130 4.34 -5.81 -1.62
CA ILE A 130 4.19 -6.28 -0.24
C ILE A 130 3.14 -5.41 0.44
N ALA A 131 2.06 -6.02 0.91
CA ALA A 131 0.99 -5.27 1.56
C ALA A 131 1.34 -4.88 2.99
N GLN A 132 1.16 -3.59 3.31
CA GLN A 132 1.27 -3.07 4.68
C GLN A 132 -0.08 -3.23 5.41
N ILE A 133 -0.33 -4.42 5.96
CA ILE A 133 -1.55 -4.72 6.72
C ILE A 133 -1.47 -4.07 8.10
N ILE A 134 -2.46 -3.24 8.45
CA ILE A 134 -2.43 -2.50 9.72
C ILE A 134 -3.80 -2.38 10.41
N HIS A 135 -3.72 -2.04 11.70
CA HIS A 135 -4.79 -1.42 12.46
C HIS A 135 -4.24 -0.15 13.13
N PRO A 136 -4.88 1.03 12.97
CA PRO A 136 -4.31 2.31 13.43
C PRO A 136 -4.36 2.52 14.95
N GLY A 137 -5.19 1.75 15.67
CA GLY A 137 -5.34 1.88 17.11
C GLY A 137 -5.81 3.28 17.50
N ARG A 138 -5.15 3.89 18.49
CA ARG A 138 -5.46 5.26 18.95
C ARG A 138 -5.15 6.37 17.93
N ARG A 139 -4.63 6.04 16.76
CA ARG A 139 -4.38 7.00 15.66
C ARG A 139 -5.47 6.93 14.59
N ALA A 140 -6.53 6.16 14.80
CA ALA A 140 -7.67 6.11 13.89
C ALA A 140 -8.24 7.53 13.68
N VAL A 141 -8.56 7.86 12.44
CA VAL A 141 -9.28 9.10 12.13
C VAL A 141 -10.74 8.96 12.55
N THR A 142 -11.30 10.03 13.09
CA THR A 142 -12.72 10.08 13.46
C THR A 142 -13.58 10.15 12.19
N ILE A 143 -14.33 9.08 11.93
CA ILE A 143 -15.24 8.97 10.78
C ILE A 143 -16.72 9.16 11.15
N CYS A 144 -17.05 9.22 12.44
CA CYS A 144 -18.37 9.58 12.94
C CYS A 144 -18.27 10.14 14.36
N ASP A 145 -19.27 10.91 14.79
CA ASP A 145 -19.26 11.63 16.09
C ASP A 145 -19.15 10.68 17.30
N ASP A 146 -19.73 9.48 17.20
CA ASP A 146 -19.72 8.47 18.25
C ASP A 146 -18.52 7.50 18.18
N HIS A 147 -17.56 7.75 17.29
CA HIS A 147 -16.40 6.89 17.11
C HIS A 147 -15.54 6.86 18.39
N LYS A 148 -15.35 5.66 18.94
CA LYS A 148 -14.45 5.43 20.08
C LYS A 148 -13.19 4.74 19.57
N PRO A 149 -12.01 5.38 19.68
CA PRO A 149 -10.78 4.80 19.17
C PRO A 149 -10.43 3.54 19.97
N PHE A 150 -9.85 2.57 19.27
CA PHE A 150 -9.34 1.35 19.89
C PHE A 150 -8.21 1.65 20.89
N ASP A 151 -8.53 1.62 22.19
CA ASP A 151 -7.58 1.86 23.28
C ASP A 151 -6.96 0.54 23.77
N MET A 152 -5.67 0.38 23.52
CA MET A 152 -4.92 -0.82 23.93
C MET A 152 -4.82 -1.00 25.45
N ASN A 153 -5.06 0.04 26.26
CA ASN A 153 -5.01 -0.10 27.73
C ASN A 153 -6.24 -0.82 28.28
N PHE A 154 -7.36 -0.83 27.54
CA PHE A 154 -8.65 -1.36 28.00
C PHE A 154 -9.18 -2.47 27.07
N VAL A 155 -8.37 -2.95 26.14
CA VAL A 155 -8.75 -3.98 25.19
C VAL A 155 -8.91 -5.33 25.88
N SER A 156 -10.00 -6.05 25.57
CA SER A 156 -10.21 -7.40 26.08
C SER A 156 -9.36 -8.42 25.30
N ILE A 157 -9.08 -9.58 25.92
CA ILE A 157 -8.43 -10.72 25.22
C ILE A 157 -9.25 -11.16 24.00
N ALA A 158 -10.58 -11.11 24.09
CA ALA A 158 -11.46 -11.44 22.97
C ALA A 158 -11.25 -10.49 21.79
N SER A 159 -11.16 -9.19 22.07
CA SER A 159 -10.90 -8.15 21.06
C SER A 159 -9.50 -8.29 20.44
N LEU A 160 -8.48 -8.65 21.22
CA LEU A 160 -7.14 -8.93 20.68
C LEU A 160 -7.13 -10.17 19.79
N LYS A 161 -7.83 -11.24 20.18
CA LYS A 161 -7.98 -12.43 19.35
C LYS A 161 -8.69 -12.11 18.03
N ASP A 162 -9.77 -11.32 18.09
CA ASP A 162 -10.47 -10.84 16.90
C ASP A 162 -9.53 -10.04 15.99
N LEU A 163 -8.76 -9.09 16.55
CA LEU A 163 -7.79 -8.30 15.79
C LEU A 163 -6.74 -9.17 15.09
N VAL A 164 -6.22 -10.20 15.77
CA VAL A 164 -5.29 -11.17 15.15
C VAL A 164 -5.98 -11.91 13.99
N GLN A 165 -7.21 -12.37 14.18
CA GLN A 165 -7.96 -13.05 13.10
C GLN A 165 -8.21 -12.14 11.90
N ARG A 166 -8.46 -10.84 12.12
CA ARG A 166 -8.58 -9.86 11.03
C ARG A 166 -7.28 -9.72 10.23
N HIS A 167 -6.13 -9.70 10.90
CA HIS A 167 -4.84 -9.68 10.21
C HIS A 167 -4.58 -10.97 9.43
N VAL A 168 -4.94 -12.14 9.98
CA VAL A 168 -4.85 -13.43 9.28
C VAL A 168 -5.72 -13.41 8.02
N TYR A 169 -6.98 -12.99 8.15
CA TYR A 169 -7.90 -12.87 7.01
C TYR A 169 -7.33 -11.96 5.91
N ALA A 170 -6.83 -10.77 6.27
CA ALA A 170 -6.24 -9.85 5.30
C ALA A 170 -4.99 -10.45 4.64
N ALA A 171 -4.13 -11.14 5.40
CA ALA A 171 -2.96 -11.80 4.85
C ALA A 171 -3.32 -12.92 3.86
N GLU A 172 -4.31 -13.76 4.19
CA GLU A 172 -4.80 -14.82 3.31
C GLU A 172 -5.44 -14.24 2.04
N PHE A 173 -6.25 -13.20 2.19
CA PHE A 173 -6.84 -12.46 1.07
C PHE A 173 -5.73 -11.96 0.12
N LEU A 174 -4.67 -11.35 0.64
CA LEU A 174 -3.63 -10.67 -0.15
C LEU A 174 -2.56 -11.61 -0.70
N LYS A 175 -2.34 -12.77 -0.07
CA LYS A 175 -1.35 -13.77 -0.49
C LYS A 175 -1.68 -14.44 -1.83
N THR A 176 -2.96 -14.44 -2.23
CA THR A 176 -3.47 -15.32 -3.29
C THR A 176 -3.04 -14.92 -4.71
N PHE A 177 -2.38 -13.77 -4.89
CA PHE A 177 -2.09 -13.22 -6.23
C PHE A 177 -0.73 -13.63 -6.83
N SER A 178 0.00 -14.55 -6.18
CA SER A 178 1.35 -14.99 -6.62
C SER A 178 1.39 -15.98 -7.78
N ARG A 179 0.31 -16.23 -8.52
CA ARG A 179 0.39 -17.02 -9.76
C ARG A 179 0.80 -16.11 -10.91
N CYS A 180 2.12 -15.93 -11.07
CA CYS A 180 2.66 -15.71 -12.40
C CYS A 180 2.06 -16.79 -13.31
N ARG A 181 1.39 -16.37 -14.38
CA ARG A 181 1.15 -17.25 -15.52
C ARG A 181 2.53 -17.56 -16.09
N ASP A 182 2.84 -18.84 -16.15
CA ASP A 182 3.96 -19.39 -16.93
C ASP A 182 3.83 -18.99 -18.41
#